data_AF-A0A0G1SKG1-F1
#
_entry.id   AF-A0A0G1SKG1-F1
#
_cell.length_a   1.000
_cell.length_b   1.000
_cell.length_c   1.000
_cell.angle_alpha   90.00
_cell.angle_beta   90.00
_cell.angle_gamma   90.00
#
_symmetry.space_group_name_H-M   'P 1'
#
loop_
_entity.id
_entity.type
_entity.pdbx_description
1 polymer ?
#
loop_
_entity_poly.entity_id
_entity_poly.type
_entity_poly.pdbx_seq_one_letter_code
_entity_poly.pdbx_strand_id
1 'polypeptide(L)'
;MIFTPSDWQDYELVDTGDGEKLERWGKSIVARPEPRIIWEKGNPDVWKIKGELAEQIIGYKKLKFRVKKTKFGHTGVFPEQAVNWDWIPGAEKILNLFAYTGGATLAAAPAGAHVTHVDASRPAMSWAAENAKLSGVSNIRWICDDVMKFVNREIRRGTKYDGIMMDPPRFGRGASGEVWKIENHLPKLVKACAQLLSPTPTFFLINAYTADLSHTAIGNLLSGVLEKEVESGELGLKESSAGRILPAGIFARWKS
;
A
#
# COMPACT_ATOMS: atom_id res chain seq x y z
N MET A 1 -2.98 -16.13 -7.85
CA MET A 1 -2.09 -15.56 -8.90
C MET A 1 -1.24 -14.49 -8.24
N ILE A 2 0.06 -14.43 -8.54
CA ILE A 2 0.98 -13.44 -7.96
C ILE A 2 1.36 -12.39 -9.02
N PHE A 3 1.32 -11.12 -8.63
CA PHE A 3 1.59 -9.99 -9.50
C PHE A 3 2.83 -9.24 -9.01
N THR A 4 3.71 -8.86 -9.93
CA THR A 4 4.97 -8.18 -9.63
C THR A 4 5.08 -6.89 -10.44
N PRO A 5 5.57 -5.78 -9.88
CA PRO A 5 5.78 -4.55 -10.62
C PRO A 5 6.95 -4.69 -11.60
N SER A 6 6.91 -3.99 -12.74
CA SER A 6 7.97 -4.01 -13.77
C SER A 6 8.66 -2.67 -14.01
N ASP A 7 8.06 -1.55 -13.57
CA ASP A 7 8.42 -0.22 -14.06
C ASP A 7 9.20 0.64 -13.03
N TRP A 8 9.80 0.02 -12.03
CA TRP A 8 10.64 0.74 -11.06
C TRP A 8 11.92 1.24 -11.71
N GLN A 9 12.21 2.56 -11.58
CA GLN A 9 13.47 3.14 -12.04
C GLN A 9 14.57 2.99 -10.98
N ASP A 10 14.21 3.25 -9.72
CA ASP A 10 15.17 3.40 -8.61
C ASP A 10 15.00 2.31 -7.54
N TYR A 11 14.26 1.24 -7.81
CA TYR A 11 14.12 0.11 -6.88
C TYR A 11 14.40 -1.22 -7.59
N GLU A 12 15.10 -2.11 -6.88
CA GLU A 12 15.37 -3.47 -7.32
C GLU A 12 15.36 -4.42 -6.11
N LEU A 13 14.69 -5.56 -6.23
CA LEU A 13 14.97 -6.70 -5.37
C LEU A 13 16.16 -7.45 -6.00
N VAL A 14 17.35 -7.31 -5.43
CA VAL A 14 18.58 -7.83 -6.04
C VAL A 14 18.67 -9.34 -5.85
N ASP A 15 18.56 -9.81 -4.61
CA ASP A 15 18.62 -11.23 -4.25
C ASP A 15 17.86 -11.48 -2.94
N THR A 16 17.49 -12.73 -2.71
CA THR A 16 16.85 -13.22 -1.48
C THR A 16 17.52 -14.49 -0.99
N GLY A 17 17.65 -14.64 0.32
CA GLY A 17 18.07 -15.90 0.91
C GLY A 17 18.44 -15.79 2.38
N ASP A 18 18.44 -16.93 3.08
CA ASP A 18 18.82 -17.07 4.48
C ASP A 18 18.08 -16.12 5.42
N GLY A 19 16.78 -15.92 5.21
CA GLY A 19 15.96 -15.02 6.02
C GLY A 19 16.20 -13.52 5.77
N GLU A 20 16.89 -13.16 4.69
CA GLU A 20 17.15 -11.77 4.31
C GLU A 20 16.76 -11.49 2.85
N LYS A 21 16.46 -10.22 2.56
CA LYS A 21 16.36 -9.68 1.20
C LYS A 21 17.39 -8.58 0.99
N LEU A 22 18.01 -8.58 -0.18
CA LEU A 22 18.95 -7.57 -0.65
C LEU A 22 18.22 -6.66 -1.64
N GLU A 23 18.15 -5.37 -1.33
CA GLU A 23 17.40 -4.40 -2.13
C GLU A 23 18.28 -3.24 -2.55
N ARG A 24 18.12 -2.79 -3.79
CA ARG A 24 18.66 -1.52 -4.28
C ARG A 24 17.59 -0.45 -4.17
N TRP A 25 17.95 0.67 -3.55
CA TRP A 25 17.16 1.89 -3.47
C TRP A 25 18.04 3.02 -4.00
N GLY A 26 17.84 3.41 -5.26
CA GLY A 26 18.68 4.36 -5.97
C GLY A 26 20.15 3.91 -5.93
N LYS A 27 20.96 4.65 -5.18
CA LYS A 27 22.40 4.38 -5.03
C LYS A 27 22.73 3.46 -3.85
N SER A 28 21.78 3.22 -2.95
CA SER A 28 21.99 2.38 -1.77
C SER A 28 21.63 0.93 -2.07
N ILE A 29 22.45 -0.01 -1.59
CA ILE A 29 22.13 -1.44 -1.57
C ILE A 29 22.07 -1.87 -0.11
N VAL A 30 20.95 -2.39 0.34
CA VAL A 30 20.69 -2.68 1.75
C VAL A 30 20.13 -4.09 1.93
N ALA A 31 20.66 -4.81 2.91
CA ALA A 31 20.06 -6.06 3.36
C ALA A 31 19.03 -5.77 4.46
N ARG A 32 17.87 -6.41 4.39
CA ARG A 32 16.85 -6.34 5.45
C ARG A 32 16.35 -7.74 5.81
N PRO A 33 16.03 -7.99 7.09
CA PRO A 33 15.39 -9.24 7.49
C PRO A 33 14.04 -9.44 6.81
N GLU A 34 13.77 -10.68 6.40
CA GLU A 34 12.50 -11.13 5.85
C GLU A 34 12.35 -12.63 6.19
N PRO A 35 11.79 -12.96 7.36
CA PRO A 35 11.75 -14.34 7.89
C PRO A 35 10.99 -15.34 7.02
N ARG A 36 10.18 -14.88 6.07
CA ARG A 36 9.45 -15.73 5.11
C ARG A 36 10.37 -16.34 4.05
N ILE A 37 11.60 -15.82 3.91
CA ILE A 37 12.62 -16.34 3.00
C ILE A 37 13.28 -17.54 3.68
N ILE A 38 12.85 -18.73 3.29
CA ILE A 38 13.30 -20.03 3.84
C ILE A 38 14.22 -20.79 2.88
N TRP A 39 14.71 -20.13 1.85
CA TRP A 39 15.62 -20.67 0.83
C TRP A 39 16.99 -20.02 0.94
N GLU A 40 17.99 -20.64 0.32
CA GLU A 40 19.38 -20.16 0.30
C GLU A 40 19.58 -18.96 -0.63
N LYS A 41 20.62 -18.15 -0.40
CA LYS A 41 20.98 -17.03 -1.29
C LYS A 41 21.28 -17.52 -2.69
N GLY A 42 20.73 -16.84 -3.70
CA GLY A 42 20.92 -17.21 -5.10
C GLY A 42 22.32 -16.85 -5.59
N ASN A 43 22.84 -15.69 -5.15
CA ASN A 43 24.19 -15.25 -5.51
C ASN A 43 24.87 -14.59 -4.29
N PRO A 44 25.65 -15.33 -3.50
CA PRO A 44 26.32 -14.77 -2.31
C PRO A 44 27.25 -13.58 -2.58
N ASP A 45 27.81 -13.43 -3.79
CA ASP A 45 28.76 -12.36 -4.11
C ASP A 45 28.10 -10.98 -4.14
N VAL A 46 26.84 -10.88 -4.59
CA VAL A 46 26.12 -9.59 -4.61
C VAL A 46 25.81 -9.07 -3.20
N TRP A 47 25.93 -9.89 -2.16
CA TRP A 47 25.73 -9.46 -0.78
C TRP A 47 26.94 -8.75 -0.19
N LYS A 48 28.12 -8.88 -0.80
CA LYS A 48 29.37 -8.25 -0.33
C LYS A 48 29.34 -6.73 -0.46
N ILE A 49 28.50 -6.18 -1.35
CA ILE A 49 28.36 -4.74 -1.62
C ILE A 49 27.28 -4.06 -0.77
N LYS A 50 26.65 -4.78 0.17
CA LYS A 50 25.60 -4.22 1.03
C LYS A 50 26.15 -3.13 1.94
N GLY A 51 25.36 -2.08 2.13
CA GLY A 51 25.65 -0.97 3.03
C GLY A 51 24.38 -0.48 3.73
N GLU A 52 24.38 0.79 4.11
CA GLU A 52 23.24 1.43 4.76
C GLU A 52 22.33 2.16 3.76
N LEU A 53 21.05 2.23 4.10
CA LEU A 53 20.10 3.05 3.37
C LEU A 53 20.28 4.52 3.76
N ALA A 54 20.96 5.29 2.91
CA ALA A 54 20.97 6.74 3.01
C ALA A 54 19.58 7.29 2.69
N GLU A 55 19.18 8.36 3.38
CA GLU A 55 17.96 9.08 3.03
C GLU A 55 18.09 9.65 1.62
N GLN A 56 17.13 9.33 0.76
CA GLN A 56 17.16 9.74 -0.65
C GLN A 56 15.74 9.80 -1.23
N ILE A 57 15.66 10.30 -2.45
CA ILE A 57 14.43 10.31 -3.24
C ILE A 57 14.54 9.21 -4.29
N ILE A 58 13.49 8.41 -4.44
CA ILE A 58 13.35 7.39 -5.48
C ILE A 58 12.14 7.69 -6.36
N GLY A 59 12.20 7.26 -7.62
CA GLY A 59 11.13 7.41 -8.60
C GLY A 59 10.36 6.11 -8.86
N TYR A 60 9.05 6.26 -9.08
CA TYR A 60 8.21 5.31 -9.79
C TYR A 60 7.41 6.04 -10.87
N LYS A 61 7.75 5.84 -12.15
CA LYS A 61 7.17 6.59 -13.26
C LYS A 61 7.32 8.10 -13.03
N LYS A 62 6.21 8.82 -12.83
CA LYS A 62 6.20 10.27 -12.55
C LYS A 62 6.22 10.59 -11.05
N LEU A 63 6.05 9.59 -10.19
CA LEU A 63 5.96 9.75 -8.74
C LEU A 63 7.35 9.78 -8.12
N LYS A 64 7.51 10.57 -7.06
CA LYS A 64 8.74 10.69 -6.29
C LYS A 64 8.46 10.46 -4.82
N PHE A 65 9.28 9.63 -4.18
CA PHE A 65 9.13 9.29 -2.78
C PHE A 65 10.44 9.49 -2.03
N ARG A 66 10.37 10.13 -0.86
CA ARG A 66 11.44 10.11 0.12
C ARG A 66 11.49 8.73 0.77
N VAL A 67 12.65 8.08 0.76
CA VAL A 67 12.90 6.83 1.47
C VAL A 67 14.00 6.99 2.51
N LYS A 68 13.81 6.34 3.65
CA LYS A 68 14.81 6.22 4.73
C LYS A 68 14.47 5.06 5.64
N LYS A 69 15.47 4.49 6.31
CA LYS A 69 15.25 3.42 7.30
C LYS A 69 14.55 3.99 8.53
N THR A 70 13.37 3.47 8.84
CA THR A 70 12.64 3.79 10.07
C THR A 70 13.15 2.95 11.25
N LYS A 71 12.78 3.33 12.47
CA LYS A 71 13.06 2.53 13.69
C LYS A 71 12.45 1.11 13.64
N PHE A 72 11.45 0.89 12.78
CA PHE A 72 10.76 -0.38 12.60
C PHE A 72 11.23 -1.16 11.36
N GLY A 73 12.29 -0.70 10.67
CA GLY A 73 12.87 -1.40 9.53
C GLY A 73 12.18 -1.20 8.18
N HIS A 74 11.02 -0.53 8.15
CA HIS A 74 10.39 -0.07 6.89
C HIS A 74 11.18 1.09 6.29
N THR A 75 11.06 1.26 4.96
CA THR A 75 11.78 2.29 4.18
C THR A 75 10.91 3.49 3.80
N GLY A 76 9.61 3.43 4.10
CA GLY A 76 8.62 4.45 3.76
C GLY A 76 7.91 4.21 2.43
N VAL A 77 8.29 3.19 1.66
CA VAL A 77 7.63 2.80 0.40
C VAL A 77 7.54 1.28 0.34
N PHE A 78 6.44 0.77 -0.20
CA PHE A 78 6.16 -0.65 -0.42
C PHE A 78 6.13 -0.92 -1.93
N PRO A 79 7.26 -1.33 -2.54
CA PRO A 79 7.42 -1.35 -4.00
C PRO A 79 6.42 -2.24 -4.73
N GLU A 80 5.99 -3.33 -4.09
CA GLU A 80 5.01 -4.27 -4.60
C GLU A 80 3.64 -3.64 -4.87
N GLN A 81 3.30 -2.56 -4.14
CA GLN A 81 2.03 -1.85 -4.32
C GLN A 81 1.94 -1.12 -5.65
N ALA A 82 3.05 -0.97 -6.36
CA ALA A 82 3.07 -0.36 -7.68
C ALA A 82 2.18 -1.12 -8.69
N VAL A 83 1.98 -2.43 -8.50
CA VAL A 83 0.97 -3.23 -9.22
C VAL A 83 -0.43 -2.65 -9.05
N ASN A 84 -0.79 -2.24 -7.84
CA ASN A 84 -2.09 -1.65 -7.56
C ASN A 84 -2.15 -0.18 -7.93
N TRP A 85 -1.04 0.56 -7.81
CA TRP A 85 -0.96 1.94 -8.27
C TRP A 85 -1.27 2.07 -9.76
N ASP A 86 -0.73 1.16 -10.57
CA ASP A 86 -0.99 1.11 -12.01
C ASP A 86 -2.40 0.63 -12.36
N TRP A 87 -3.03 -0.12 -11.47
CA TRP A 87 -4.39 -0.63 -11.67
C TRP A 87 -5.47 0.40 -11.34
N ILE A 88 -5.19 1.36 -10.44
CA ILE A 88 -6.18 2.36 -10.00
C ILE A 88 -6.72 3.12 -11.23
N PRO A 89 -8.03 3.02 -11.54
CA PRO A 89 -8.62 3.77 -12.63
C PRO A 89 -8.83 5.25 -12.22
N GLY A 90 -9.11 6.10 -13.21
CA GLY A 90 -9.47 7.49 -12.94
C GLY A 90 -10.82 7.60 -12.23
N ALA A 91 -10.89 8.42 -11.18
CA ALA A 91 -12.13 8.76 -10.48
C ALA A 91 -12.08 10.21 -9.99
N GLU A 92 -13.21 10.89 -9.87
CA GLU A 92 -13.24 12.30 -9.45
C GLU A 92 -12.93 12.45 -7.96
N LYS A 93 -13.52 11.61 -7.10
CA LYS A 93 -13.37 11.71 -5.65
C LYS A 93 -13.00 10.37 -5.02
N ILE A 94 -11.81 10.30 -4.43
CA ILE A 94 -11.22 9.05 -3.95
C ILE A 94 -10.99 9.11 -2.44
N LEU A 95 -11.27 8.01 -1.74
CA LEU A 95 -10.93 7.82 -0.33
C LEU A 95 -9.79 6.82 -0.19
N ASN A 96 -8.70 7.23 0.47
CA ASN A 96 -7.59 6.36 0.82
C ASN A 96 -7.49 6.22 2.35
N LEU A 97 -7.65 5.00 2.85
CA LEU A 97 -7.64 4.68 4.28
C LEU A 97 -6.37 3.92 4.66
N PHE A 98 -5.83 4.20 5.86
CA PHE A 98 -4.51 3.70 6.28
C PHE A 98 -3.42 4.08 5.28
N ALA A 99 -3.48 5.33 4.84
CA ALA A 99 -2.82 5.79 3.63
C ALA A 99 -1.29 5.97 3.77
N TYR A 100 -0.76 5.83 4.98
CA TYR A 100 0.66 5.82 5.31
C TYR A 100 1.42 7.01 4.68
N THR A 101 2.53 6.76 4.00
CA THR A 101 3.38 7.78 3.33
C THR A 101 2.82 8.21 1.98
N GLY A 102 1.60 7.78 1.62
CA GLY A 102 0.85 8.33 0.51
C GLY A 102 1.07 7.67 -0.84
N GLY A 103 1.78 6.54 -0.96
CA GLY A 103 2.02 5.85 -2.24
C GLY A 103 0.79 5.79 -3.17
N ALA A 104 -0.30 5.19 -2.68
CA ALA A 104 -1.54 5.08 -3.43
C ALA A 104 -2.27 6.43 -3.62
N THR A 105 -2.13 7.36 -2.67
CA THR A 105 -2.67 8.74 -2.80
C THR A 105 -2.04 9.45 -3.99
N LEU A 106 -0.72 9.32 -4.13
CA LEU A 106 0.05 9.94 -5.21
C LEU A 106 -0.20 9.27 -6.55
N ALA A 107 -0.48 7.96 -6.56
CA ALA A 107 -0.84 7.23 -7.77
C ALA A 107 -2.24 7.60 -8.29
N ALA A 108 -3.18 7.87 -7.38
CA ALA A 108 -4.58 8.15 -7.74
C ALA A 108 -4.84 9.64 -8.10
N ALA A 109 -4.07 10.56 -7.53
CA ALA A 109 -4.22 12.00 -7.75
C ALA A 109 -3.79 12.59 -9.14
N PRO A 110 -2.92 11.97 -9.98
CA PRO A 110 -2.43 12.58 -11.22
C PRO A 110 -3.49 12.79 -12.31
N ALA A 111 -4.71 12.27 -12.12
CA ALA A 111 -5.82 12.39 -13.06
C ALA A 111 -6.81 13.53 -12.74
N GLY A 112 -6.44 14.50 -11.89
CA GLY A 112 -7.35 15.56 -11.43
C GLY A 112 -8.30 15.14 -10.31
N ALA A 113 -8.13 13.91 -9.79
CA ALA A 113 -8.89 13.38 -8.67
C ALA A 113 -8.66 14.18 -7.38
N HIS A 114 -9.73 14.36 -6.60
CA HIS A 114 -9.67 14.84 -5.23
C HIS A 114 -9.53 13.65 -4.29
N VAL A 115 -8.37 13.49 -3.66
CA VAL A 115 -8.11 12.35 -2.78
C VAL A 115 -8.23 12.76 -1.32
N THR A 116 -9.11 12.11 -0.56
CA THR A 116 -9.10 12.18 0.90
C THR A 116 -8.13 11.13 1.45
N HIS A 117 -7.02 11.59 2.01
CA HIS A 117 -5.98 10.77 2.62
C HIS A 117 -6.22 10.68 4.12
N VAL A 118 -6.42 9.46 4.64
CA VAL A 118 -6.71 9.21 6.06
C VAL A 118 -5.66 8.29 6.67
N ASP A 119 -4.99 8.75 7.72
CA ASP A 119 -4.09 7.94 8.53
C ASP A 119 -4.11 8.43 10.00
N ALA A 120 -3.86 7.55 10.96
CA ALA A 120 -3.81 7.92 12.38
C ALA A 120 -2.44 8.48 12.81
N SER A 121 -1.39 8.24 12.02
CA SER A 121 0.00 8.56 12.35
C SER A 121 0.41 9.93 11.82
N ARG A 122 0.53 10.93 12.72
CA ARG A 122 1.07 12.27 12.37
C ARG A 122 2.44 12.21 11.65
N PRO A 123 3.40 11.35 12.06
CA PRO A 123 4.65 11.18 11.32
C PRO A 123 4.43 10.69 9.88
N ALA A 124 3.51 9.74 9.65
CA ALA A 124 3.21 9.25 8.30
C ALA A 124 2.54 10.34 7.45
N MET A 125 1.57 11.07 8.02
CA MET A 125 0.91 12.22 7.37
C MET A 125 1.92 13.28 6.93
N SER A 126 2.90 13.60 7.78
CA SER A 126 3.94 14.60 7.45
C SER A 126 4.82 14.12 6.30
N TRP A 127 5.21 12.85 6.31
CA TRP A 127 5.97 12.24 5.22
C TRP A 127 5.17 12.16 3.92
N ALA A 128 3.88 11.84 3.99
CA ALA A 128 3.00 11.83 2.83
C ALA A 128 2.86 13.22 2.19
N ALA A 129 2.77 14.28 3.01
CA ALA A 129 2.74 15.66 2.51
C ALA A 129 4.06 16.06 1.82
N GLU A 130 5.21 15.62 2.33
CA GLU A 130 6.51 15.79 1.65
C GLU A 130 6.53 15.05 0.30
N ASN A 131 6.09 13.80 0.25
CA ASN A 131 6.01 13.02 -0.99
C ASN A 131 5.07 13.67 -2.02
N ALA A 132 3.94 14.22 -1.56
CA ALA A 132 3.00 14.96 -2.42
C ALA A 132 3.66 16.19 -3.04
N LYS A 133 4.42 16.96 -2.25
CA LYS A 133 5.21 18.09 -2.76
C LYS A 133 6.25 17.64 -3.78
N LEU A 134 6.98 16.55 -3.51
CA LEU A 134 7.98 16.00 -4.44
C LEU A 134 7.37 15.52 -5.76
N SER A 135 6.14 14.99 -5.71
CA SER A 135 5.40 14.48 -6.87
C SER A 135 4.54 15.54 -7.57
N GLY A 136 4.53 16.79 -7.08
CA GLY A 136 3.71 17.87 -7.65
C GLY A 136 2.21 17.67 -7.47
N VAL A 137 1.78 16.91 -6.46
CA VAL A 137 0.37 16.61 -6.19
C VAL A 137 -0.16 17.52 -5.10
N SER A 138 -1.23 18.26 -5.38
CA SER A 138 -1.84 19.23 -4.44
C SER A 138 -3.28 18.94 -4.03
N ASN A 139 -4.03 18.17 -4.82
CA ASN A 139 -5.48 17.98 -4.64
C ASN A 139 -5.81 16.91 -3.59
N ILE A 140 -5.29 17.10 -2.36
CA ILE A 140 -5.39 16.13 -1.27
C ILE A 140 -6.05 16.77 -0.05
N ARG A 141 -7.10 16.12 0.46
CA ARG A 141 -7.69 16.41 1.78
C ARG A 141 -7.02 15.51 2.82
N TRP A 142 -6.19 16.11 3.67
CA TRP A 142 -5.44 15.41 4.72
C TRP A 142 -6.27 15.24 6.00
N ILE A 143 -6.44 14.01 6.46
CA ILE A 143 -7.17 13.68 7.69
C ILE A 143 -6.29 12.82 8.59
N CYS A 144 -5.89 13.39 9.73
CA CYS A 144 -5.21 12.64 10.78
C CYS A 144 -6.22 12.14 11.82
N ASP A 145 -6.76 10.93 11.67
CA ASP A 145 -7.78 10.36 12.57
C ASP A 145 -7.82 8.83 12.53
N ASP A 146 -8.53 8.22 13.48
CA ASP A 146 -8.96 6.83 13.38
C ASP A 146 -9.88 6.65 12.16
N VAL A 147 -9.58 5.62 11.37
CA VAL A 147 -10.25 5.32 10.11
C VAL A 147 -11.74 5.04 10.31
N MET A 148 -12.10 4.25 11.33
CA MET A 148 -13.50 3.88 11.57
C MET A 148 -14.32 5.10 12.02
N LYS A 149 -13.77 5.90 12.93
CA LYS A 149 -14.40 7.16 13.36
C LYS A 149 -14.60 8.11 12.19
N PHE A 150 -13.60 8.25 11.32
CA PHE A 150 -13.71 9.08 10.12
C PHE A 150 -14.82 8.58 9.20
N VAL A 151 -14.82 7.29 8.83
CA VAL A 151 -15.83 6.68 7.96
C VAL A 151 -17.24 6.91 8.51
N ASN A 152 -17.47 6.65 9.81
CA ASN A 152 -18.77 6.86 10.46
C ASN A 152 -19.21 8.33 10.48
N ARG A 153 -18.29 9.30 10.47
CA ARG A 153 -18.65 10.72 10.33
C ARG A 153 -19.03 11.06 8.90
N GLU A 154 -18.31 10.54 7.91
CA GLU A 154 -18.64 10.76 6.50
C GLU A 154 -19.99 10.12 6.13
N ILE A 155 -20.33 8.95 6.70
CA ILE A 155 -21.65 8.32 6.54
C ILE A 155 -22.74 9.27 7.06
N ARG A 156 -22.58 9.79 8.28
CA ARG A 156 -23.53 10.75 8.88
C ARG A 156 -23.67 12.05 8.09
N ARG A 157 -22.63 12.46 7.38
CA ARG A 157 -22.64 13.64 6.49
C ARG A 157 -23.25 13.35 5.12
N GLY A 158 -23.50 12.08 4.78
CA GLY A 158 -23.92 11.68 3.44
C GLY A 158 -22.83 11.84 2.39
N THR A 159 -21.55 11.93 2.78
CA THR A 159 -20.45 12.07 1.82
C THR A 159 -20.37 10.83 0.93
N LYS A 160 -20.21 11.04 -0.38
CA LYS A 160 -19.95 9.98 -1.36
C LYS A 160 -18.56 10.08 -1.99
N TYR A 161 -18.04 8.93 -2.41
CA TYR A 161 -16.75 8.74 -3.09
C TYR A 161 -16.93 7.81 -4.28
N ASP A 162 -16.22 8.10 -5.37
CA ASP A 162 -16.24 7.31 -6.60
C ASP A 162 -15.23 6.16 -6.56
N GLY A 163 -14.20 6.27 -5.73
CA GLY A 163 -13.20 5.24 -5.53
C GLY A 163 -12.81 5.12 -4.07
N ILE A 164 -12.65 3.89 -3.59
CA ILE A 164 -12.16 3.63 -2.22
C ILE A 164 -10.98 2.66 -2.29
N MET A 165 -9.90 3.01 -1.60
CA MET A 165 -8.77 2.12 -1.37
C MET A 165 -8.39 2.10 0.11
N MET A 166 -7.87 0.97 0.58
CA MET A 166 -7.42 0.82 1.95
C MET A 166 -6.24 -0.13 2.08
N ASP A 167 -5.35 0.17 3.03
CA ASP A 167 -4.22 -0.69 3.39
C ASP A 167 -4.17 -0.98 4.91
N PRO A 168 -5.21 -1.62 5.46
CA PRO A 168 -5.31 -1.89 6.88
C PRO A 168 -4.12 -2.72 7.40
N PRO A 169 -3.47 -2.29 8.50
CA PRO A 169 -2.44 -3.11 9.12
C PRO A 169 -3.08 -4.35 9.76
N ARG A 170 -2.29 -5.38 10.03
CA ARG A 170 -2.79 -6.55 10.80
C ARG A 170 -3.30 -6.12 12.19
N PHE A 171 -2.46 -5.36 12.89
CA PHE A 171 -2.74 -4.79 14.20
C PHE A 171 -2.34 -3.32 14.19
N GLY A 172 -3.11 -2.48 14.87
CA GLY A 172 -2.81 -1.05 14.92
C GLY A 172 -3.50 -0.37 16.09
N ARG A 173 -3.23 0.93 16.21
CA ARG A 173 -3.96 1.81 17.12
C ARG A 173 -4.51 3.03 16.39
N GLY A 174 -5.72 3.43 16.74
CA GLY A 174 -6.32 4.68 16.28
C GLY A 174 -5.66 5.91 16.92
N ALA A 175 -5.99 7.09 16.42
CA ALA A 175 -5.39 8.35 16.88
C ALA A 175 -5.67 8.66 18.37
N SER A 176 -6.70 8.06 18.97
CA SER A 176 -7.03 8.17 20.39
C SER A 176 -6.77 6.87 21.17
N GLY A 177 -6.05 5.90 20.60
CA GLY A 177 -5.61 4.67 21.26
C GLY A 177 -6.50 3.44 21.03
N GLU A 178 -7.53 3.53 20.20
CA GLU A 178 -8.43 2.43 19.81
C GLU A 178 -7.66 1.24 19.27
N VAL A 179 -8.08 0.02 19.57
CA VAL A 179 -7.37 -1.18 19.10
C VAL A 179 -7.92 -1.64 17.76
N TRP A 180 -7.05 -1.76 16.76
CA TRP A 180 -7.36 -2.36 15.47
C TRP A 180 -6.82 -3.80 15.38
N LYS A 181 -7.67 -4.70 14.87
CA LYS A 181 -7.34 -6.09 14.51
C LYS A 181 -8.07 -6.43 13.21
N ILE A 182 -7.34 -6.77 12.16
CA ILE A 182 -7.90 -6.91 10.82
C ILE A 182 -9.04 -7.93 10.76
N GLU A 183 -8.91 -9.07 11.44
CA GLU A 183 -9.87 -10.18 11.41
C GLU A 183 -11.24 -9.77 12.00
N ASN A 184 -11.22 -8.89 13.00
CA ASN A 184 -12.43 -8.45 13.71
C ASN A 184 -13.08 -7.19 13.11
N HIS A 185 -12.28 -6.36 12.45
CA HIS A 185 -12.70 -5.00 12.08
C HIS A 185 -12.81 -4.78 10.58
N LEU A 186 -12.06 -5.50 9.75
CA LEU A 186 -12.11 -5.34 8.30
C LEU A 186 -13.52 -5.58 7.73
N PRO A 187 -14.27 -6.63 8.11
CA PRO A 187 -15.63 -6.81 7.59
C PRO A 187 -16.57 -5.65 7.90
N LYS A 188 -16.45 -5.05 9.10
CA LYS A 188 -17.24 -3.89 9.51
C LYS A 188 -16.84 -2.65 8.72
N LEU A 189 -15.54 -2.46 8.50
CA LEU A 189 -15.01 -1.35 7.71
C LEU A 189 -15.47 -1.40 6.26
N VAL A 190 -15.36 -2.55 5.61
CA VAL A 190 -15.75 -2.71 4.20
C VAL A 190 -17.25 -2.44 4.03
N LYS A 191 -18.10 -2.96 4.92
CA LYS A 191 -19.55 -2.66 4.93
C LYS A 191 -19.85 -1.17 5.16
N ALA A 192 -19.10 -0.51 6.01
CA ALA A 192 -19.25 0.93 6.24
C ALA A 192 -18.79 1.75 5.02
N CYS A 193 -17.68 1.36 4.39
CA CYS A 193 -17.17 2.00 3.18
C CYS A 193 -18.12 1.81 1.98
N ALA A 194 -18.80 0.67 1.85
CA ALA A 194 -19.80 0.47 0.81
C ALA A 194 -20.94 1.51 0.87
N GLN A 195 -21.32 1.97 2.07
CA GLN A 195 -22.29 3.05 2.24
C GLN A 195 -21.77 4.42 1.79
N LEU A 196 -20.46 4.58 1.65
CA LEU A 196 -19.82 5.80 1.15
C LEU A 196 -19.63 5.81 -0.36
N LEU A 197 -19.91 4.71 -1.07
CA LEU A 197 -19.82 4.68 -2.53
C LEU A 197 -20.88 5.59 -3.16
N SER A 198 -20.47 6.33 -4.19
CA SER A 198 -21.35 7.12 -5.04
C SER A 198 -22.30 6.21 -5.84
N PRO A 199 -23.35 6.75 -6.49
CA PRO A 199 -24.24 5.96 -7.34
C PRO A 199 -23.52 5.28 -8.53
N THR A 200 -22.37 5.82 -8.95
CA THR A 200 -21.56 5.32 -10.08
C THR A 200 -20.11 5.13 -9.63
N PRO A 201 -19.83 4.19 -8.72
CA PRO A 201 -18.48 3.98 -8.24
C PRO A 201 -17.63 3.35 -9.35
N THR A 202 -16.36 3.72 -9.36
CA THR A 202 -15.36 3.31 -10.35
C THR A 202 -14.49 2.16 -9.85
N PHE A 203 -14.17 2.13 -8.55
CA PHE A 203 -13.39 1.04 -7.97
C PHE A 203 -13.49 0.91 -6.44
N PHE A 204 -13.13 -0.28 -5.95
CA PHE A 204 -12.84 -0.56 -4.55
C PHE A 204 -11.60 -1.45 -4.47
N LEU A 205 -10.61 -1.09 -3.65
CA LEU A 205 -9.36 -1.84 -3.44
C LEU A 205 -9.08 -2.08 -1.95
N ILE A 206 -8.80 -3.32 -1.59
CA ILE A 206 -8.30 -3.73 -0.28
C ILE A 206 -6.92 -4.33 -0.47
N ASN A 207 -5.94 -3.80 0.26
CA ASN A 207 -4.63 -4.42 0.47
C ASN A 207 -4.57 -5.06 1.86
N ALA A 208 -3.78 -6.12 2.01
CA ALA A 208 -3.44 -6.66 3.32
C ALA A 208 -2.06 -7.34 3.33
N TYR A 209 -1.39 -7.25 4.49
CA TYR A 209 -0.01 -7.68 4.72
C TYR A 209 0.10 -8.76 5.80
N THR A 210 -0.77 -9.77 5.74
CA THR A 210 -0.88 -10.82 6.77
C THR A 210 -0.62 -12.18 6.14
N ALA A 211 0.29 -12.96 6.74
CA ALA A 211 0.70 -14.26 6.23
C ALA A 211 -0.37 -15.37 6.42
N ASP A 212 -1.37 -15.13 7.26
CA ASP A 212 -2.41 -16.08 7.63
C ASP A 212 -3.79 -15.78 7.01
N LEU A 213 -3.95 -14.64 6.35
CA LEU A 213 -5.11 -14.37 5.51
C LEU A 213 -4.80 -14.74 4.06
N SER A 214 -5.69 -15.52 3.46
CA SER A 214 -5.65 -15.77 2.02
C SER A 214 -6.30 -14.61 1.26
N HIS A 215 -5.79 -14.30 0.06
CA HIS A 215 -6.43 -13.36 -0.85
C HIS A 215 -7.90 -13.74 -1.14
N THR A 216 -8.23 -15.04 -1.12
CA THR A 216 -9.60 -15.55 -1.28
C THR A 216 -10.52 -15.06 -0.16
N ALA A 217 -10.04 -14.95 1.08
CA ALA A 217 -10.86 -14.50 2.21
C ALA A 217 -11.27 -13.03 2.05
N ILE A 218 -10.34 -12.15 1.68
CA ILE A 218 -10.64 -10.74 1.42
C ILE A 218 -11.42 -10.55 0.11
N GLY A 219 -11.21 -11.41 -0.88
CA GLY A 219 -12.01 -11.47 -2.11
C GLY A 219 -13.48 -11.80 -1.82
N ASN A 220 -13.74 -12.87 -1.07
CA ASN A 220 -15.10 -13.25 -0.66
C ASN A 220 -15.78 -12.15 0.14
N LEU A 221 -15.06 -11.49 1.04
CA LEU A 221 -15.57 -10.35 1.80
C LEU A 221 -16.00 -9.21 0.87
N LEU A 222 -15.11 -8.79 -0.04
CA LEU A 222 -15.39 -7.67 -0.92
C LEU A 222 -16.53 -7.99 -1.90
N SER A 223 -16.48 -9.17 -2.51
CA SER A 223 -17.52 -9.66 -3.42
C SER A 223 -18.88 -9.74 -2.75
N GLY A 224 -18.94 -10.29 -1.53
CA GLY A 224 -20.19 -10.39 -0.77
C GLY A 224 -20.74 -9.05 -0.29
N VAL A 225 -19.89 -8.04 -0.07
CA VAL A 225 -20.36 -6.68 0.32
C VAL A 225 -20.81 -5.87 -0.87
N LEU A 226 -20.13 -5.99 -2.02
CA LEU A 226 -20.47 -5.23 -3.23
C LEU A 226 -21.52 -5.93 -4.10
N GLU A 227 -21.73 -7.24 -3.91
CA GLU A 227 -22.50 -8.11 -4.80
C GLU A 227 -21.99 -8.04 -6.25
N LYS A 228 -20.66 -8.07 -6.40
CA LYS A 228 -19.93 -7.99 -7.68
C LYS A 228 -18.87 -9.07 -7.76
N GLU A 229 -18.49 -9.43 -8.99
CA GLU A 229 -17.28 -10.20 -9.24
C GLU A 229 -16.05 -9.34 -8.91
N VAL A 230 -15.07 -9.92 -8.20
CA VAL A 230 -13.87 -9.20 -7.76
C VAL A 230 -12.63 -9.99 -8.14
N GLU A 231 -11.56 -9.26 -8.45
CA GLU A 231 -10.24 -9.84 -8.65
C GLU A 231 -9.53 -9.92 -7.30
N SER A 232 -8.91 -11.05 -6.97
CA SER A 232 -8.05 -11.17 -5.80
C SER A 232 -6.79 -11.95 -6.13
N GLY A 233 -5.69 -11.62 -5.44
CA GLY A 233 -4.41 -12.26 -5.68
C GLY A 233 -3.35 -11.83 -4.69
N GLU A 234 -2.12 -12.21 -5.00
CA GLU A 234 -0.92 -11.89 -4.24
C GLU A 234 -0.12 -10.79 -4.95
N LEU A 235 0.51 -9.94 -4.16
CA LEU A 235 1.56 -9.04 -4.61
C LEU A 235 2.91 -9.67 -4.28
N GLY A 236 3.86 -9.55 -5.19
CA GLY A 236 5.21 -10.03 -5.00
C GLY A 236 6.24 -9.09 -5.58
N LEU A 237 7.50 -9.42 -5.30
CA LEU A 237 8.67 -8.77 -5.87
C LEU A 237 9.53 -9.85 -6.50
N LYS A 238 9.81 -9.71 -7.79
CA LYS A 238 10.69 -10.63 -8.50
C LYS A 238 12.13 -10.18 -8.33
N GLU A 239 13.00 -11.07 -7.86
CA GLU A 239 14.42 -10.75 -7.73
C GLU A 239 15.14 -10.81 -9.09
N SER A 240 16.18 -10.00 -9.27
CA SER A 240 17.00 -10.02 -10.49
C SER A 240 17.99 -11.18 -10.54
N SER A 241 18.51 -11.64 -9.39
CA SER A 241 19.60 -12.63 -9.32
C SER A 241 19.22 -14.01 -9.89
N ALA A 242 18.18 -14.63 -9.32
CA ALA A 242 17.73 -15.99 -9.61
C ALA A 242 16.26 -16.04 -10.08
N GLY A 243 15.60 -14.89 -10.22
CA GLY A 243 14.25 -14.80 -10.76
C GLY A 243 13.14 -15.31 -9.84
N ARG A 244 13.45 -15.65 -8.57
CA ARG A 244 12.44 -16.03 -7.57
C ARG A 244 11.53 -14.85 -7.26
N ILE A 245 10.31 -15.17 -6.85
CA ILE A 245 9.32 -14.18 -6.44
C ILE A 245 9.19 -14.24 -4.92
N LEU A 246 9.39 -13.11 -4.27
CA LEU A 246 9.12 -12.91 -2.84
C LEU A 246 7.67 -12.44 -2.66
N PRO A 247 6.79 -13.24 -2.03
CA PRO A 247 5.44 -12.79 -1.68
C PRO A 247 5.50 -11.65 -0.67
N ALA A 248 4.80 -10.56 -0.97
CA ALA A 248 4.88 -9.32 -0.22
C ALA A 248 3.54 -8.91 0.41
N GLY A 249 2.40 -9.27 -0.20
CA GLY A 249 1.06 -8.99 0.34
C GLY A 249 -0.04 -9.64 -0.48
N ILE A 250 -1.29 -9.34 -0.13
CA ILE A 250 -2.48 -9.78 -0.85
C ILE A 250 -3.38 -8.59 -1.17
N PHE A 251 -4.25 -8.75 -2.17
CA PHE A 251 -5.26 -7.76 -2.50
C PHE A 251 -6.60 -8.40 -2.90
N ALA A 252 -7.65 -7.62 -2.77
CA ALA A 252 -8.94 -7.83 -3.42
C ALA A 252 -9.43 -6.51 -3.99
N ARG A 253 -9.90 -6.51 -5.24
CA ARG A 253 -10.23 -5.30 -5.95
C ARG A 253 -11.37 -5.49 -6.94
N TRP A 254 -12.16 -4.44 -7.11
CA TRP A 254 -13.27 -4.36 -8.05
C TRP A 254 -13.19 -3.05 -8.82
N LYS A 255 -13.56 -3.06 -10.09
CA LYS A 255 -13.77 -1.87 -10.92
C LYS A 255 -15.02 -2.05 -11.78
N SER A 256 -15.71 -0.95 -12.12
CA SER A 256 -16.90 -0.96 -12.99
C SER A 256 -16.59 -1.13 -14.46
#